data_AF-A0A1Q8JZH6-F1
#
_entry.id   AF-A0A1Q8JZH6-F1
#
_cell.length_a   1.000
_cell.length_b   1.000
_cell.length_c   1.000
_cell.angle_alpha   90.00
_cell.angle_beta   90.00
_cell.angle_gamma   90.00
#
_symmetry.space_group_name_H-M   'P 1'
#
loop_
_entity.id
_entity.type
_entity.pdbx_description
1 polymer ?
#
loop_
_entity_poly.entity_id
_entity_poly.type
_entity_poly.pdbx_seq_one_letter_code
_entity_poly.pdbx_strand_id
1 'polypeptide(L)'
;MTGPAQSRAYQDLSVLVGVRIENTYSCGRTSQHTIALVAPAPDADLDEWFTTTVFDHTGDGHGCAASDDTTYEATITETPAHRRELLGASYTWN
;
A
#
# COMPACT_ATOMS: atom_id res chain seq x y z
N MET A 1 -36.17 7.81 29.70
CA MET A 1 -35.94 8.44 28.38
C MET A 1 -34.62 7.90 27.86
N THR A 2 -34.71 7.03 26.86
CA THR A 2 -33.59 6.31 26.25
C THR A 2 -33.01 7.20 25.15
N GLY A 3 -31.84 7.80 25.36
CA GLY A 3 -31.09 8.49 24.30
C GLY A 3 -30.48 7.47 23.33
N PRO A 4 -30.34 7.79 22.03
CA PRO A 4 -29.90 6.80 21.06
C PRO A 4 -28.47 6.38 21.36
N ALA A 5 -28.30 5.06 21.39
CA ALA A 5 -27.02 4.40 21.20
C ALA A 5 -26.39 4.81 19.86
N GLN A 6 -25.10 4.56 19.73
CA GLN A 6 -24.31 4.56 18.49
C GLN A 6 -23.62 5.89 18.15
N SER A 7 -22.51 6.18 18.83
CA SER A 7 -21.45 7.03 18.24
C SER A 7 -20.03 6.58 18.61
N ARG A 8 -19.88 5.41 19.23
CA ARG A 8 -18.59 4.86 19.70
C ARG A 8 -18.15 3.58 18.97
N ALA A 9 -18.93 3.15 17.97
CA ALA A 9 -18.73 1.90 17.23
C ALA A 9 -18.18 2.09 15.80
N TYR A 10 -17.91 3.34 15.38
CA TYR A 10 -17.07 3.63 14.21
C TYR A 10 -15.59 3.66 14.64
N GLN A 11 -15.18 2.66 15.42
CA GLN A 11 -13.76 2.35 15.52
C GLN A 11 -13.45 1.64 14.22
N ASP A 12 -12.93 2.40 13.26
CA ASP A 12 -12.02 1.98 12.19
C ASP A 12 -11.72 0.47 12.19
N LEU A 13 -12.62 -0.36 11.64
CA LEU A 13 -12.33 -1.77 11.33
C LEU A 13 -11.61 -1.86 9.98
N SER A 14 -10.83 -0.84 9.65
CA SER A 14 -10.01 -0.79 8.47
C SER A 14 -8.92 -1.84 8.64
N VAL A 15 -8.99 -2.89 7.82
CA VAL A 15 -8.05 -3.99 7.89
C VAL A 15 -6.72 -3.50 7.34
N LEU A 16 -5.67 -3.50 8.16
CA LEU A 16 -4.35 -3.06 7.71
C LEU A 16 -3.54 -4.22 7.12
N VAL A 17 -2.78 -3.94 6.07
CA VAL A 17 -1.77 -4.81 5.47
C VAL A 17 -0.42 -4.11 5.46
N GLY A 18 0.65 -4.86 5.68
CA GLY A 18 2.02 -4.37 5.54
C GLY A 18 2.46 -4.50 4.08
N VAL A 19 2.92 -3.39 3.51
CA VAL A 19 3.37 -3.29 2.12
C VAL A 19 4.84 -2.90 2.12
N ARG A 20 5.70 -3.76 1.56
CA ARG A 20 7.10 -3.44 1.29
C ARG A 20 7.18 -2.71 -0.05
N ILE A 21 7.86 -1.56 -0.07
CA ILE A 21 8.09 -0.75 -1.25
C ILE A 21 9.60 -0.71 -1.51
N GLU A 22 9.98 -1.00 -2.75
CA GLU A 22 11.35 -1.02 -3.24
C GLU A 22 11.43 -0.03 -4.41
N ASN A 23 12.29 0.98 -4.31
CA ASN A 23 12.51 1.97 -5.36
C ASN A 23 13.90 1.76 -5.96
N THR A 24 13.98 1.70 -7.28
CA THR A 24 15.22 1.72 -8.05
C THR A 24 15.23 2.96 -8.92
N TYR A 25 16.14 3.89 -8.64
CA TYR A 25 16.27 5.14 -9.37
C TYR A 25 17.29 5.01 -10.50
N SER A 26 17.07 5.76 -11.57
CA SER A 26 17.97 5.80 -12.75
C SER A 26 19.41 6.22 -12.44
N CYS A 27 19.63 6.95 -11.35
CA CYS A 27 20.95 7.31 -10.84
C CYS A 27 21.67 6.14 -10.13
N GLY A 28 21.10 4.93 -10.16
CA GLY A 28 21.65 3.71 -9.54
C GLY A 28 21.45 3.61 -8.03
N ARG A 29 20.68 4.54 -7.44
CA ARG A 29 20.31 4.47 -6.03
C ARG A 29 19.09 3.59 -5.86
N THR A 30 19.03 2.89 -4.73
CA THR A 30 17.85 2.15 -4.32
C THR A 30 17.43 2.57 -2.92
N SER A 31 16.13 2.50 -2.65
CA SER A 31 15.58 2.66 -1.31
C SER A 31 14.52 1.59 -1.06
N GLN A 32 14.32 1.25 0.21
CA GLN A 32 13.32 0.28 0.61
C GLN A 32 12.70 0.72 1.93
N HIS A 33 11.38 0.56 2.05
CA HIS A 33 10.69 0.71 3.32
C HIS A 33 9.42 -0.15 3.37
N THR A 34 8.82 -0.25 4.55
CA THR A 34 7.54 -0.94 4.76
C THR A 34 6.56 0.03 5.38
N ILE A 35 5.31 0.01 4.90
CA ILE A 35 4.22 0.84 5.41
C ILE A 35 2.96 0.00 5.65
N ALA A 36 2.19 0.35 6.67
CA ALA A 36 0.88 -0.24 6.92
C ALA A 36 -0.20 0.57 6.21
N LEU A 37 -0.97 -0.07 5.32
CA LEU A 37 -2.05 0.56 4.54
C LEU A 37 -3.36 -0.15 4.76
N VAL A 38 -4.47 0.55 4.55
CA VAL A 38 -5.79 -0.06 4.53
C VAL A 38 -5.87 -1.01 3.33
N ALA A 39 -6.19 -2.27 3.60
CA ALA A 39 -6.37 -3.30 2.61
C ALA A 39 -7.47 -2.91 1.62
N PRO A 40 -7.36 -3.29 0.34
CA PRO A 40 -8.45 -3.13 -0.61
C PRO A 40 -9.72 -3.82 -0.09
N ALA A 41 -10.90 -3.41 -0.54
CA ALA A 41 -12.11 -4.20 -0.28
C ALA A 41 -11.95 -5.61 -0.91
N PRO A 42 -12.64 -6.65 -0.39
CA PRO A 42 -12.48 -8.02 -0.90
C PRO A 42 -12.74 -8.20 -2.40
N ASP A 43 -13.50 -7.31 -3.01
CA ASP A 43 -13.91 -7.29 -4.42
C ASP A 43 -13.33 -6.12 -5.22
N ALA A 44 -12.43 -5.34 -4.61
CA ALA A 44 -11.77 -4.24 -5.31
C ALA A 44 -10.71 -4.77 -6.30
N ASP A 45 -10.48 -3.99 -7.36
CA ASP A 45 -9.38 -4.23 -8.27
C ASP A 45 -8.05 -3.95 -7.55
N LEU A 46 -7.18 -4.96 -7.52
CA LEU A 46 -5.93 -4.89 -6.79
C LEU A 46 -4.91 -3.98 -7.48
N ASP A 47 -4.90 -3.96 -8.82
CA ASP A 47 -4.01 -3.12 -9.61
C ASP A 47 -4.41 -1.65 -9.48
N GLU A 48 -5.73 -1.38 -9.44
CA GLU A 48 -6.27 -0.04 -9.14
C GLU A 48 -5.89 0.39 -7.72
N TRP A 49 -6.02 -0.49 -6.72
CA TRP A 49 -5.63 -0.18 -5.35
C TRP A 49 -4.13 0.13 -5.24
N PHE A 50 -3.27 -0.66 -5.90
CA PHE A 50 -1.84 -0.36 -5.98
C PHE A 50 -1.61 1.03 -6.56
N THR A 51 -2.22 1.33 -7.70
CA THR A 51 -1.99 2.60 -8.42
C THR A 51 -2.57 3.83 -7.73
N THR A 52 -3.67 3.68 -7.00
CA THR A 52 -4.38 4.81 -6.36
C THR A 52 -4.03 5.00 -4.88
N THR A 53 -3.59 3.95 -4.19
CA THR A 53 -3.30 4.00 -2.75
C THR A 53 -1.82 3.77 -2.47
N VAL A 54 -1.18 2.76 -3.07
CA VAL A 54 0.21 2.40 -2.74
C VAL A 54 1.20 3.31 -3.44
N PHE A 55 0.90 3.74 -4.67
CA PHE A 55 1.77 4.59 -5.48
C PHE A 55 2.18 5.90 -4.78
N ASP A 56 1.29 6.50 -3.98
CA ASP A 56 1.56 7.73 -3.22
C ASP A 56 2.65 7.55 -2.14
N HIS A 57 3.02 6.30 -1.83
CA HIS A 57 4.09 5.95 -0.91
C HIS A 57 5.39 5.53 -1.63
N THR A 58 5.38 5.46 -2.95
CA THR A 58 6.59 5.24 -3.77
C THR A 58 7.35 6.55 -3.97
N GLY A 59 8.63 6.45 -4.37
CA GLY A 59 9.44 7.63 -4.64
C GLY A 59 9.69 8.49 -3.40
N ASP A 60 10.63 8.07 -2.54
CA ASP A 60 11.01 8.78 -1.30
C ASP A 60 11.81 10.08 -1.53
N GLY A 61 11.67 10.72 -2.70
CA GLY A 61 12.14 12.08 -2.95
C GLY A 61 13.64 12.21 -3.15
N HIS A 62 14.32 11.16 -3.63
CA HIS A 62 15.78 11.16 -3.79
C HIS A 62 16.35 12.17 -4.80
N GLY A 63 15.54 13.02 -5.43
CA GLY A 63 15.99 14.14 -6.26
C GLY A 63 16.67 13.72 -7.57
N CYS A 64 16.73 12.42 -7.85
CA CYS A 64 17.03 11.92 -9.19
C CYS A 64 15.79 12.21 -10.04
N ALA A 65 15.98 12.91 -11.16
CA ALA A 65 14.87 13.27 -12.04
C ALA A 65 14.08 12.00 -12.41
N ALA A 66 12.75 12.09 -12.42
CA ALA A 66 11.92 11.03 -12.97
C ALA A 66 12.41 10.74 -14.39
N SER A 67 12.80 9.50 -14.64
CA SER A 67 13.20 9.01 -15.96
C SER A 67 12.63 7.62 -16.17
N ASP A 68 12.52 7.22 -17.44
CA ASP A 68 11.96 5.92 -17.86
C ASP A 68 12.71 4.69 -17.31
N ASP A 69 13.88 4.90 -16.70
CA ASP A 69 14.68 3.86 -16.04
C ASP A 69 14.43 3.76 -14.52
N THR A 70 13.36 4.39 -14.02
CA THR A 70 12.96 4.32 -12.62
C THR A 70 11.94 3.22 -12.44
N THR A 71 12.21 2.28 -11.55
CA THR A 71 11.30 1.18 -11.24
C THR A 71 10.88 1.25 -9.79
N TYR A 72 9.58 1.18 -9.54
CA TYR A 72 9.01 1.03 -8.21
C TYR A 72 8.31 -0.32 -8.12
N GLU A 73 8.56 -1.06 -7.06
CA GLU A 73 7.88 -2.32 -6.77
C GLU A 73 7.23 -2.25 -5.40
N ALA A 74 5.99 -2.69 -5.30
CA ALA A 74 5.31 -2.87 -4.03
C ALA A 74 4.87 -4.33 -3.88
N THR A 75 5.06 -4.90 -2.69
CA THR A 75 4.61 -6.26 -2.34
C THR A 75 3.92 -6.25 -0.99
N ILE A 76 2.75 -6.87 -0.89
CA ILE A 76 2.07 -7.09 0.39
C ILE A 76 2.79 -8.21 1.16
N THR A 77 3.44 -7.87 2.26
CA THR A 77 4.26 -8.80 3.07
C THR A 77 3.61 -9.20 4.39
N GLU A 78 2.60 -8.46 4.85
CA GLU A 78 1.89 -8.76 6.08
C GLU A 78 0.38 -8.62 5.88
N THR A 79 -0.37 -9.61 6.33
CA THR A 79 -1.84 -9.63 6.24
C THR A 79 -2.43 -10.26 7.49
N PRO A 80 -3.59 -9.78 7.97
CA PRO A 80 -4.34 -10.52 8.98
C PRO A 80 -4.89 -11.83 8.41
N ALA A 81 -5.20 -12.79 9.29
CA ALA A 81 -5.53 -14.16 8.91
C ALA A 81 -6.71 -14.29 7.93
N HIS A 82 -7.65 -13.35 7.95
CA HIS A 82 -8.84 -13.33 7.10
C HIS A 82 -8.64 -12.62 5.76
N ARG A 83 -7.44 -12.04 5.51
CA ARG A 83 -7.02 -11.41 4.25
C ARG A 83 -5.75 -12.04 3.67
N ARG A 84 -5.48 -13.31 3.99
CA ARG A 84 -4.25 -14.01 3.55
C ARG A 84 -4.13 -14.16 2.05
N GLU A 85 -5.24 -14.05 1.32
CA GLU A 85 -5.27 -14.02 -0.14
C GLU A 85 -4.47 -12.87 -0.75
N LEU A 86 -4.26 -11.79 0.00
CA LEU A 86 -3.46 -10.63 -0.45
C LEU A 86 -1.96 -10.85 -0.28
N LEU A 87 -1.54 -11.83 0.54
CA LEU A 87 -0.14 -12.00 0.90
C LEU A 87 0.68 -12.38 -0.34
N GLY A 88 1.73 -11.62 -0.61
CA GLY A 88 2.61 -11.83 -1.77
C GLY A 88 2.09 -11.20 -3.06
N ALA A 89 0.91 -10.57 -3.05
CA ALA A 89 0.49 -9.76 -4.20
C ALA A 89 1.44 -8.58 -4.38
N SER A 90 1.82 -8.30 -5.62
CA SER A 90 2.76 -7.26 -5.95
C SER A 90 2.38 -6.51 -7.22
N TYR A 91 2.95 -5.31 -7.36
CA TYR A 91 2.78 -4.47 -8.53
C TYR A 91 4.07 -3.70 -8.81
N THR A 92 4.37 -3.50 -10.10
CA THR A 92 5.57 -2.79 -10.56
C THR A 92 5.17 -1.62 -11.43
N TRP A 93 5.71 -0.43 -11.13
CA TRP A 93 5.61 0.77 -11.96
C TRP A 93 6.97 1.04 -12.62
N ASN A 94 6.94 1.44 -13.89
CA ASN A 94 8.09 1.95 -14.64
C ASN A 94 7.70 3.25 -15.34
#